data_AF-A0A849KJF9-F1
#
_entry.id   AF-A0A849KJF9-F1
#
_cell.length_a   1.000
_cell.length_b   1.000
_cell.length_c   1.000
_cell.angle_alpha   90.00
_cell.angle_beta   90.00
_cell.angle_gamma   90.00
#
_symmetry.space_group_name_H-M   'P 1'
#
loop_
_entity.id
_entity.type
_entity.pdbx_description
1 polymer ?
#
loop_
_entity_poly.entity_id
_entity_poly.type
_entity_poly.pdbx_seq_one_letter_code
_entity_poly.pdbx_strand_id
1 'polypeptide(L)'
;MAKFKVGDRVKILQHDPLGGYRVGDIFTVTGIDGAYVEFIDNDGDERSRDEDEFVPAAETTGKPDFKVGDRVVALKDSAYSIKKGSISTVIRVDGDHISIRKENGEADGWFAEYFALAPLTIETGKFYRTRDGRKVGPMRWVRPRLGKFCFVDETDAAWAVDGAFDIGGNPSERDLIAEWVDDPASNDNAPATKPAIVALIENGQPKPSEKPKVHISEESATDEAERLAVKYPGQKFGVFVLADSRIADVVIRRAA
;
A
#
# COMPACT_ATOMS: atom_id res chain seq x y z
N MET A 1 -22.35 -8.45 29.35
CA MET A 1 -22.04 -9.04 28.03
C MET A 1 -20.56 -8.83 27.85
N ALA A 2 -19.78 -9.88 27.57
CA ALA A 2 -18.34 -9.72 27.40
C ALA A 2 -18.05 -8.79 26.22
N LYS A 3 -17.17 -7.81 26.44
CA LYS A 3 -16.75 -6.79 25.47
C LYS A 3 -15.85 -7.36 24.36
N PHE A 4 -15.21 -8.50 24.63
CA PHE A 4 -14.30 -9.21 23.72
C PHE A 4 -14.64 -10.71 23.63
N LYS A 5 -14.06 -11.40 22.63
CA LYS A 5 -14.12 -12.85 22.47
C LYS A 5 -12.73 -13.47 22.31
N VAL A 6 -12.61 -14.76 22.61
CA VAL A 6 -11.40 -15.55 22.34
C VAL A 6 -10.98 -15.38 20.87
N GLY A 7 -9.69 -15.10 20.66
CA GLY A 7 -9.11 -14.80 19.36
C GLY A 7 -9.10 -13.32 18.98
N ASP A 8 -9.79 -12.44 19.71
CA ASP A 8 -9.67 -11.00 19.50
C ASP A 8 -8.26 -10.53 19.82
N ARG A 9 -7.82 -9.47 19.12
CA ARG A 9 -6.59 -8.75 19.46
C ARG A 9 -6.96 -7.52 20.27
N VAL A 10 -6.31 -7.36 21.42
CA VAL A 10 -6.60 -6.30 22.38
C VAL A 10 -5.33 -5.55 22.73
N LYS A 11 -5.44 -4.22 22.83
CA LYS A 11 -4.34 -3.36 23.28
C LYS A 11 -4.54 -3.05 24.76
N ILE A 12 -3.54 -3.36 25.58
CA ILE A 12 -3.61 -3.09 27.01
C ILE A 12 -3.36 -1.61 27.29
N LEU A 13 -4.14 -1.03 28.19
CA LEU A 13 -4.06 0.38 28.60
C LEU A 13 -3.24 0.58 29.88
N GLN A 14 -2.82 -0.51 30.52
CA GLN A 14 -2.05 -0.51 31.76
C GLN A 14 -0.73 -1.27 31.60
N HIS A 15 0.24 -0.96 32.43
CA HIS A 15 1.50 -1.70 32.51
C HIS A 15 1.51 -2.58 33.75
N ASP A 16 2.22 -3.70 33.71
CA ASP A 16 2.46 -4.52 34.89
C ASP A 16 3.55 -3.87 35.77
N PRO A 17 3.28 -3.53 37.04
CA PRO A 17 4.29 -3.02 37.97
C PRO A 17 5.45 -4.00 38.22
N LEU A 18 5.22 -5.29 38.02
CA LEU A 18 6.20 -6.36 38.24
C LEU A 18 6.92 -6.80 36.96
N GLY A 19 6.60 -6.23 35.80
CA GLY A 19 7.08 -6.69 34.49
C GLY A 19 6.16 -7.74 33.85
N GLY A 20 6.37 -8.02 32.56
CA GLY A 20 5.52 -8.92 31.75
C GLY A 20 4.81 -8.22 30.60
N TYR A 21 4.28 -7.02 30.80
CA TYR A 21 3.64 -6.22 29.74
C TYR A 21 3.59 -4.73 30.06
N ARG A 22 3.42 -3.90 29.03
CA ARG A 22 3.40 -2.42 29.11
C ARG A 22 2.16 -1.85 28.43
N VAL A 23 1.80 -0.63 28.83
CA VAL A 23 0.74 0.14 28.16
C VAL A 23 1.03 0.20 26.66
N GLY A 24 0.05 -0.21 25.85
CA GLY A 24 0.16 -0.23 24.39
C GLY A 24 0.52 -1.59 23.78
N ASP A 25 0.93 -2.57 24.59
CA ASP A 25 1.18 -3.93 24.11
C ASP A 25 -0.12 -4.57 23.58
N ILE A 26 0.02 -5.40 22.55
CA ILE A 26 -1.11 -6.06 21.89
C ILE A 26 -1.04 -7.55 22.16
N PHE A 27 -2.12 -8.09 22.73
CA PHE A 27 -2.25 -9.50 23.05
C PHE A 27 -3.41 -10.13 22.28
N THR A 28 -3.32 -11.43 22.08
CA THR A 28 -4.44 -12.25 21.58
C THR A 28 -5.18 -12.80 22.79
N VAL A 29 -6.50 -12.61 22.83
CA VAL A 29 -7.36 -13.15 23.88
C VAL A 29 -7.36 -14.68 23.79
N THR A 30 -6.90 -15.36 24.85
CA THR A 30 -6.87 -16.82 24.95
C THR A 30 -8.09 -17.38 25.67
N GLY A 31 -8.74 -16.57 26.50
CA GLY A 31 -9.90 -16.96 27.30
C GLY A 31 -10.71 -15.75 27.76
N ILE A 32 -11.97 -15.99 28.11
CA ILE A 32 -12.87 -14.98 28.70
C ILE A 32 -13.55 -15.64 29.90
N ASP A 33 -13.37 -15.06 31.08
CA ASP A 33 -14.08 -15.44 32.31
C ASP A 33 -14.82 -14.23 32.89
N GLY A 34 -16.13 -14.16 32.67
CA GLY A 34 -16.94 -13.02 33.09
C GLY A 34 -16.52 -11.71 32.40
N ALA A 35 -15.96 -10.78 33.19
CA ALA A 35 -15.42 -9.49 32.73
C ALA A 35 -13.89 -9.50 32.60
N TYR A 36 -13.26 -10.67 32.76
CA TYR A 36 -11.81 -10.82 32.65
C TYR A 36 -11.42 -11.38 31.28
N VAL A 37 -10.37 -10.78 30.73
CA VAL A 37 -9.69 -11.17 29.49
C VAL A 37 -8.41 -11.91 29.86
N GLU A 38 -8.32 -13.17 29.42
CA GLU A 38 -7.12 -13.99 29.57
C GLU A 38 -6.21 -13.85 28.34
N PHE A 39 -4.91 -13.79 28.57
CA PHE A 39 -3.88 -13.67 27.53
C PHE A 39 -2.53 -14.19 28.01
N ILE A 40 -1.60 -14.38 27.09
CA ILE A 40 -0.19 -14.69 27.39
C ILE A 40 0.62 -13.39 27.28
N ASP A 41 1.34 -13.02 28.33
CA ASP A 41 2.17 -11.81 28.33
C ASP A 41 3.48 -11.97 27.54
N ASN A 42 4.35 -10.94 27.54
CA ASN A 42 5.59 -10.99 26.77
C ASN A 42 6.64 -11.97 27.33
N ASP A 43 6.50 -12.36 28.59
CA ASP A 43 7.39 -13.32 29.25
C ASP A 43 6.89 -14.77 29.06
N GLY A 44 5.70 -14.94 28.46
CA GLY A 44 5.08 -16.24 28.19
C GLY A 44 4.17 -16.72 29.32
N ASP A 45 3.89 -15.87 30.31
CA ASP A 45 3.04 -16.22 31.45
C ASP A 45 1.56 -15.97 31.12
N GLU A 46 0.69 -16.86 31.61
CA GLU A 46 -0.76 -16.67 31.54
C GLU A 46 -1.20 -15.56 32.50
N ARG A 47 -1.93 -14.58 31.97
CA ARG A 47 -2.46 -13.44 32.71
C ARG A 47 -3.96 -13.32 32.49
N SER A 48 -4.61 -12.69 33.46
CA SER A 48 -6.03 -12.37 33.42
C SER A 48 -6.24 -10.96 33.98
N ARG A 49 -6.93 -10.09 33.23
CA ARG A 49 -7.16 -8.67 33.55
C ARG A 49 -8.54 -8.21 33.13
N ASP A 50 -9.03 -7.13 33.72
CA ASP A 50 -10.37 -6.62 33.47
C ASP A 50 -10.52 -6.11 32.02
N GLU A 51 -11.66 -6.36 31.38
CA GLU A 51 -11.95 -5.93 30.00
C GLU A 51 -11.89 -4.40 29.80
N ASP A 52 -12.00 -3.60 30.86
CA ASP A 52 -11.83 -2.15 30.78
C ASP A 52 -10.37 -1.69 30.77
N GLU A 53 -9.42 -2.59 31.06
CA GLU A 53 -8.00 -2.36 30.84
C GLU A 53 -7.60 -2.53 29.37
N PHE A 54 -8.54 -2.91 28.51
CA PHE A 54 -8.31 -3.16 27.11
C PHE A 54 -9.18 -2.29 26.21
N VAL A 55 -8.60 -1.95 25.07
CA VAL A 55 -9.34 -1.52 23.89
C VAL A 55 -9.17 -2.56 22.79
N PRO A 56 -10.15 -2.71 21.87
CA PRO A 56 -9.91 -3.44 20.64
C PRO A 56 -8.62 -2.89 20.02
N ALA A 57 -7.66 -3.77 19.76
CA ALA A 57 -6.59 -3.39 18.85
C ALA A 57 -7.28 -3.26 17.49
N ALA A 58 -7.70 -2.03 17.14
CA ALA A 58 -8.35 -1.69 15.88
C ALA A 58 -7.71 -2.54 14.80
N GLU A 59 -8.50 -3.38 14.12
CA GLU A 59 -8.03 -4.53 13.36
C GLU A 59 -6.71 -4.22 12.66
N THR A 60 -5.61 -4.50 13.35
CA THR A 60 -4.43 -4.99 12.68
C THR A 60 -4.85 -6.41 12.37
N THR A 61 -5.71 -6.52 11.34
CA THR A 61 -5.66 -7.62 10.42
C THR A 61 -4.17 -7.97 10.37
N GLY A 62 -3.77 -9.20 10.72
CA GLY A 62 -2.35 -9.59 10.66
C GLY A 62 -1.75 -9.39 9.25
N LYS A 63 -2.59 -8.98 8.31
CA LYS A 63 -2.31 -8.31 7.07
C LYS A 63 -1.49 -7.02 7.24
N PRO A 64 -0.29 -6.98 6.65
CA PRO A 64 0.47 -5.75 6.55
C PRO A 64 -0.30 -4.68 5.75
N ASP A 65 -0.37 -3.45 6.29
CA ASP A 65 -0.90 -2.28 5.59
C ASP A 65 0.14 -1.73 4.60
N PHE A 66 0.26 -2.43 3.47
CA PHE A 66 1.16 -2.05 2.39
C PHE A 66 0.59 -0.90 1.57
N LYS A 67 1.50 -0.07 1.06
CA LYS A 67 1.24 0.96 0.05
C LYS A 67 1.98 0.63 -1.24
N VAL A 68 1.47 1.14 -2.36
CA VAL A 68 2.20 1.10 -3.63
C VAL A 68 3.55 1.79 -3.44
N GLY A 69 4.61 1.16 -3.95
CA GLY A 69 5.99 1.60 -3.76
C GLY A 69 6.70 0.96 -2.57
N ASP A 70 5.98 0.36 -1.62
CA ASP A 70 6.63 -0.33 -0.48
C ASP A 70 7.53 -1.46 -0.97
N ARG A 71 8.72 -1.55 -0.36
CA ARG A 71 9.57 -2.73 -0.49
C ARG A 71 9.14 -3.78 0.51
N VAL A 72 8.91 -4.99 0.05
CA VAL A 72 8.42 -6.11 0.87
C VAL A 72 9.32 -7.32 0.75
N VAL A 73 9.44 -8.08 1.83
CA VAL A 73 10.22 -9.32 1.92
C VAL A 73 9.28 -10.51 2.08
N ALA A 74 9.49 -11.56 1.30
CA ALA A 74 8.69 -12.78 1.39
C ALA A 74 8.98 -13.56 2.69
N LEU A 75 7.94 -13.95 3.42
CA LEU A 75 8.04 -14.63 4.72
C LEU A 75 8.14 -16.15 4.60
N LYS A 76 7.65 -16.72 3.50
CA LYS A 76 7.57 -18.15 3.22
C LYS A 76 7.92 -18.45 1.77
N ASP A 77 8.42 -19.65 1.54
CA ASP A 77 8.59 -20.16 0.18
C ASP A 77 7.22 -20.41 -0.46
N SER A 78 7.15 -20.15 -1.76
CA SER A 78 6.01 -20.53 -2.58
C SER A 78 6.41 -21.66 -3.54
N ALA A 79 5.44 -22.52 -3.86
CA ALA A 79 5.57 -23.51 -4.92
C ALA A 79 5.71 -22.88 -6.31
N TYR A 80 5.40 -21.59 -6.45
CA TYR A 80 5.36 -20.87 -7.71
C TYR A 80 6.61 -20.00 -7.89
N SER A 81 6.58 -18.74 -7.46
CA SER A 81 7.49 -17.71 -7.99
C SER A 81 8.17 -16.82 -6.95
N ILE A 82 7.97 -17.07 -5.66
CA ILE A 82 8.63 -16.33 -4.57
C ILE A 82 9.36 -17.28 -3.61
N LYS A 83 10.52 -16.84 -3.13
CA LYS A 83 11.36 -17.57 -2.16
C LYS A 83 11.41 -16.78 -0.86
N LYS A 84 11.42 -17.46 0.27
CA LYS A 84 11.56 -16.81 1.58
C LYS A 84 12.80 -15.90 1.57
N GLY A 85 12.63 -14.65 1.97
CA GLY A 85 13.68 -13.63 1.99
C GLY A 85 13.83 -12.82 0.69
N SER A 86 13.15 -13.18 -0.41
CA SER A 86 13.21 -12.37 -1.64
C SER A 86 12.53 -11.02 -1.45
N ILE A 87 13.16 -9.95 -1.92
CA ILE A 87 12.61 -8.58 -1.87
C ILE A 87 11.88 -8.26 -3.18
N SER A 88 10.77 -7.57 -3.09
CA SER A 88 9.99 -7.08 -4.24
C SER A 88 9.33 -5.75 -3.90
N THR A 89 8.84 -5.04 -4.91
CA THR A 89 8.15 -3.75 -4.73
C THR A 89 6.66 -3.93 -4.94
N VAL A 90 5.83 -3.43 -4.03
CA VAL A 90 4.37 -3.41 -4.19
C VAL A 90 4.01 -2.44 -5.31
N ILE A 91 3.27 -2.91 -6.30
CA ILE A 91 2.80 -2.10 -7.44
C ILE A 91 1.28 -1.93 -7.46
N ARG A 92 0.54 -2.72 -6.67
CA ARG A 92 -0.91 -2.60 -6.51
C ARG A 92 -1.36 -3.22 -5.19
N VAL A 93 -2.40 -2.66 -4.58
CA VAL A 93 -3.03 -3.17 -3.35
C VAL A 93 -4.54 -3.27 -3.60
N ASP A 94 -5.11 -4.47 -3.48
CA ASP A 94 -6.53 -4.77 -3.69
C ASP A 94 -7.07 -5.59 -2.51
N GLY A 95 -7.52 -4.91 -1.46
CA GLY A 95 -7.96 -5.61 -0.25
C GLY A 95 -6.82 -6.49 0.26
N ASP A 96 -7.07 -7.79 0.44
CA ASP A 96 -6.10 -8.76 0.99
C ASP A 96 -5.01 -9.21 0.01
N HIS A 97 -5.08 -8.74 -1.24
CA HIS A 97 -4.12 -9.06 -2.28
C HIS A 97 -3.23 -7.85 -2.58
N ILE A 98 -1.99 -8.15 -2.94
CA ILE A 98 -1.05 -7.20 -3.52
C ILE A 98 -0.54 -7.74 -4.85
N SER A 99 -0.21 -6.84 -5.77
CA SER A 99 0.69 -7.18 -6.88
C SER A 99 2.08 -6.67 -6.54
N ILE A 100 3.08 -7.52 -6.74
CA ILE A 100 4.48 -7.18 -6.53
C ILE A 100 5.21 -7.20 -7.87
N ARG A 101 6.25 -6.35 -7.99
CA ARG A 101 7.24 -6.40 -9.05
C ARG A 101 8.56 -6.90 -8.46
N LYS A 102 9.04 -8.02 -8.98
CA LYS A 102 10.32 -8.62 -8.62
C LYS A 102 11.48 -7.82 -9.23
N GLU A 103 12.70 -8.06 -8.75
CA GLU A 103 13.90 -7.40 -9.28
C GLU A 103 14.20 -7.75 -10.74
N ASN A 104 13.77 -8.91 -11.23
CA ASN A 104 13.87 -9.30 -12.64
C ASN A 104 12.84 -8.59 -13.56
N GLY A 105 11.98 -7.74 -13.00
CA GLY A 105 10.96 -6.98 -13.73
C GLY A 105 9.61 -7.68 -13.87
N GLU A 106 9.51 -8.97 -13.53
CA GLU A 106 8.24 -9.70 -13.55
C GLU A 106 7.28 -9.20 -12.47
N ALA A 107 5.97 -9.25 -12.76
CA ALA A 107 4.92 -8.88 -11.84
C ALA A 107 4.01 -10.08 -11.53
N ASP A 108 3.68 -10.28 -10.25
CA ASP A 108 2.80 -11.35 -9.78
C ASP A 108 1.85 -10.86 -8.68
N GLY A 109 0.67 -11.47 -8.59
CA GLY A 109 -0.34 -11.22 -7.54
C GLY A 109 -0.27 -12.23 -6.39
N TRP A 110 -0.36 -11.75 -5.14
CA TRP A 110 -0.23 -12.56 -3.94
C TRP A 110 -1.08 -12.04 -2.77
N PHE A 111 -1.39 -12.91 -1.81
CA PHE A 111 -1.93 -12.47 -0.53
C PHE A 111 -0.88 -11.67 0.26
N ALA A 112 -1.29 -10.55 0.85
CA ALA A 112 -0.41 -9.66 1.61
C ALA A 112 0.27 -10.36 2.80
N GLU A 113 -0.38 -11.35 3.41
CA GLU A 113 0.19 -12.16 4.52
C GLU A 113 1.44 -12.97 4.15
N TYR A 114 1.78 -13.10 2.87
CA TYR A 114 3.02 -13.75 2.43
C TYR A 114 4.25 -12.87 2.63
N PHE A 115 4.05 -11.62 3.02
CA PHE A 115 5.10 -10.61 3.04
C PHE A 115 5.13 -9.83 4.34
N ALA A 116 6.27 -9.22 4.61
CA ALA A 116 6.42 -8.12 5.56
C ALA A 116 7.14 -6.95 4.87
N LEU A 117 7.17 -5.77 5.49
CA LEU A 117 8.03 -4.68 5.01
C LEU A 117 9.49 -5.15 5.02
N ALA A 118 10.21 -4.86 3.94
CA ALA A 118 11.63 -5.16 3.85
C ALA A 118 12.41 -4.27 4.85
N PRO A 119 13.57 -4.73 5.35
CA PRO A 119 14.44 -3.90 6.17
C PRO A 119 14.72 -2.54 5.52
N LEU A 120 14.58 -1.48 6.29
CA LEU A 120 14.74 -0.12 5.81
C LEU A 120 16.23 0.24 5.68
N THR A 121 16.60 0.82 4.53
CA THR A 121 17.88 1.50 4.35
C THR A 121 17.62 2.99 4.23
N ILE A 122 18.19 3.78 5.15
CA ILE A 122 18.07 5.24 5.12
C ILE A 122 19.23 5.84 4.31
N GLU A 123 18.90 6.68 3.35
CA GLU A 123 19.82 7.38 2.48
C GLU A 123 19.65 8.90 2.65
N THR A 124 20.76 9.64 2.55
CA THR A 124 20.71 11.10 2.62
C THR A 124 19.97 11.66 1.40
N GLY A 125 19.14 12.68 1.63
CA GLY A 125 18.33 13.36 0.60
C GLY A 125 16.96 12.73 0.36
N LYS A 126 16.70 11.51 0.85
CA LYS A 126 15.42 10.82 0.66
C LYS A 126 14.39 11.15 1.75
N PHE A 127 13.13 10.88 1.43
CA PHE A 127 12.00 10.98 2.34
C PHE A 127 11.52 9.58 2.76
N TYR A 128 10.91 9.49 3.92
CA TYR A 128 10.49 8.24 4.54
C TYR A 128 9.11 8.39 5.16
N ARG A 129 8.36 7.29 5.18
CA ARG A 129 7.05 7.18 5.81
C ARG A 129 7.21 6.68 7.24
N THR A 130 6.59 7.37 8.19
CA THR A 130 6.50 6.91 9.57
C THR A 130 5.41 5.87 9.76
N ARG A 131 5.43 5.16 10.88
CA ARG A 131 4.41 4.17 11.25
C ARG A 131 2.99 4.75 11.28
N ASP A 132 2.83 5.99 11.71
CA ASP A 132 1.56 6.74 11.67
C ASP A 132 1.25 7.40 10.31
N GLY A 133 2.09 7.17 9.28
CA GLY A 133 1.83 7.56 7.90
C GLY A 133 2.31 8.95 7.49
N ARG A 134 3.06 9.68 8.33
CA ARG A 134 3.63 11.00 7.98
C ARG A 134 4.87 10.87 7.06
N LYS A 135 5.05 11.87 6.19
CA LYS A 135 6.27 12.05 5.37
C LYS A 135 7.34 12.76 6.22
N VAL A 136 8.55 12.21 6.25
CA VAL A 136 9.69 12.73 7.02
C VAL A 136 10.94 12.76 6.14
N GLY A 137 11.67 13.87 6.17
CA GLY A 137 12.88 14.09 5.38
C GLY A 137 12.95 15.53 4.86
N PRO A 138 13.87 15.85 3.94
CA PRO A 138 14.90 14.96 3.43
C PRO A 138 15.87 14.57 4.54
N MET A 139 16.26 13.29 4.58
CA MET A 139 17.17 12.81 5.61
C MET A 139 18.58 13.34 5.40
N ARG A 140 19.25 13.66 6.50
CA ARG A 140 20.66 14.05 6.49
C ARG A 140 21.43 13.17 7.46
N TRP A 141 22.54 12.61 6.99
CA TRP A 141 23.46 11.94 7.89
C TRP A 141 24.13 12.95 8.82
N VAL A 142 24.20 12.60 10.10
CA VAL A 142 24.92 13.34 11.13
C VAL A 142 25.79 12.39 11.94
N ARG A 143 26.80 12.94 12.63
CA ARG A 143 27.56 12.17 13.60
C ARG A 143 26.60 11.54 14.62
N PRO A 144 26.78 10.24 14.96
CA PRO A 144 25.85 9.53 15.82
C PRO A 144 25.61 10.26 17.15
N ARG A 145 24.35 10.62 17.41
CA ARG A 145 23.90 11.05 18.74
C ARG A 145 23.59 9.81 19.56
N LEU A 146 24.06 9.78 20.81
CA LEU A 146 23.86 8.65 21.73
C LEU A 146 24.29 7.30 21.13
N GLY A 147 25.29 7.30 20.23
CA GLY A 147 25.85 6.11 19.60
C GLY A 147 24.97 5.41 18.55
N LYS A 148 23.70 5.81 18.37
CA LYS A 148 22.75 5.11 17.49
C LYS A 148 22.08 6.02 16.45
N PHE A 149 21.86 7.29 16.77
CA PHE A 149 21.04 8.19 15.96
C PHE A 149 21.88 9.01 15.00
N CYS A 150 21.93 8.59 13.73
CA CYS A 150 22.78 9.20 12.72
C CYS A 150 22.02 9.80 11.53
N PHE A 151 20.68 9.80 11.54
CA PHE A 151 19.88 10.47 10.52
C PHE A 151 18.98 11.51 11.17
N VAL A 152 18.91 12.69 10.56
CA VAL A 152 18.00 13.76 10.98
C VAL A 152 17.16 14.27 9.82
N ASP A 153 15.97 14.77 10.13
CA ASP A 153 15.13 15.49 9.17
C ASP A 153 15.45 16.99 9.14
N GLU A 154 14.62 17.77 8.45
CA GLU A 154 14.73 19.23 8.37
C GLU A 154 14.51 19.95 9.72
N THR A 155 13.89 19.29 10.70
CA THR A 155 13.63 19.82 12.04
C THR A 155 14.69 19.41 13.07
N ASP A 156 15.75 18.71 12.63
CA ASP A 156 16.78 18.09 13.47
C ASP A 156 16.25 17.01 14.44
N ALA A 157 15.04 16.48 14.20
CA ALA A 157 14.61 15.24 14.84
C ALA A 157 15.51 14.09 14.37
N ALA A 158 15.81 13.11 15.22
CA ALA A 158 16.83 12.11 14.94
C ALA A 158 16.27 10.68 14.94
N TRP A 159 16.77 9.87 14.00
CA TRP A 159 16.46 8.45 13.84
C TRP A 159 17.74 7.62 13.80
N ALA A 160 17.62 6.39 14.27
CA ALA A 160 18.64 5.37 14.13
C ALA A 160 18.74 4.84 12.69
N VAL A 161 19.81 4.11 12.39
CA VAL A 161 20.05 3.51 11.06
C VAL A 161 18.91 2.58 10.59
N ASP A 162 18.20 1.98 11.54
CA ASP A 162 17.07 1.07 11.34
C ASP A 162 15.72 1.78 11.25
N GLY A 163 15.69 3.11 11.34
CA GLY A 163 14.46 3.90 11.33
C GLY A 163 13.81 4.08 12.70
N ALA A 164 14.37 3.54 13.78
CA ALA A 164 13.81 3.72 15.12
C ALA A 164 13.93 5.19 15.58
N PHE A 165 12.82 5.73 16.12
CA PHE A 165 12.81 7.07 16.71
C PHE A 165 13.11 7.05 18.21
N ASP A 166 12.69 5.99 18.92
CA ASP A 166 12.88 5.88 20.36
C ASP A 166 14.25 5.30 20.74
N ILE A 167 14.88 5.88 21.76
CA ILE A 167 16.19 5.44 22.27
C ILE A 167 16.10 4.06 22.92
N GLY A 168 14.98 3.76 23.58
CA GLY A 168 14.74 2.48 24.25
C GLY A 168 14.43 1.33 23.28
N GLY A 169 14.31 1.60 21.98
CA GLY A 169 13.93 0.59 20.98
C GLY A 169 12.46 0.17 21.06
N ASN A 170 11.63 0.90 21.81
CA ASN A 170 10.19 0.65 21.83
C ASN A 170 9.59 1.11 20.50
N PRO A 171 8.62 0.37 19.93
CA PRO A 171 7.91 0.81 18.74
C PRO A 171 7.31 2.21 18.94
N SER A 172 7.61 3.12 18.02
CA SER A 172 7.10 4.48 18.03
C SER A 172 6.25 4.73 16.79
N GLU A 173 5.20 5.54 16.94
CA GLU A 173 4.45 6.11 15.80
C GLU A 173 5.36 6.91 14.87
N ARG A 174 6.50 7.40 15.38
CA ARG A 174 7.52 8.15 14.65
C ARG A 174 8.58 7.27 13.98
N ASP A 175 8.55 5.95 14.15
CA ASP A 175 9.50 5.06 13.47
C ASP A 175 9.34 5.18 11.96
N LEU A 176 10.44 5.25 11.24
CA LEU A 176 10.45 5.15 9.78
C LEU A 176 10.29 3.69 9.39
N ILE A 177 9.30 3.38 8.55
CA ILE A 177 8.95 2.00 8.19
C ILE A 177 9.10 1.71 6.70
N ALA A 178 9.16 2.74 5.85
CA ALA A 178 9.32 2.61 4.41
C ALA A 178 9.92 3.89 3.81
N GLU A 179 10.58 3.77 2.66
CA GLU A 179 10.89 4.93 1.81
C GLU A 179 9.58 5.59 1.39
N TRP A 180 9.51 6.93 1.48
CA TRP A 180 8.39 7.67 0.94
C TRP A 180 8.55 7.74 -0.56
N VAL A 181 7.79 6.90 -1.26
CA VAL A 181 7.57 7.04 -2.68
C VAL A 181 6.36 7.95 -2.81
N ASP A 182 6.54 9.12 -3.42
CA ASP A 182 5.37 9.90 -3.84
C ASP A 182 4.51 8.97 -4.70
N ASP A 183 3.21 8.92 -4.42
CA ASP A 183 2.28 8.10 -5.20
C ASP A 183 2.67 8.27 -6.67
N PRO A 184 3.00 7.17 -7.38
CA PRO A 184 3.41 7.27 -8.78
C PRO A 184 2.30 8.05 -9.42
N ALA A 185 2.59 9.31 -9.81
CA ALA A 185 1.59 10.36 -9.97
C ALA A 185 0.37 9.67 -10.49
N SER A 186 -0.66 9.50 -9.63
CA SER A 186 -1.77 8.63 -9.99
C SER A 186 -2.09 9.05 -11.40
N ASN A 187 -2.12 8.12 -12.33
CA ASN A 187 -2.46 8.46 -13.70
C ASN A 187 -3.88 9.06 -13.77
N ASP A 188 -4.53 9.32 -12.63
CA ASP A 188 -5.56 10.33 -12.39
C ASP A 188 -5.14 11.78 -12.68
N ASN A 189 -3.85 12.10 -12.83
CA ASN A 189 -3.39 13.29 -13.53
C ASN A 189 -3.19 13.02 -15.03
N ALA A 190 -3.96 12.07 -15.57
CA ALA A 190 -4.24 12.09 -16.98
C ALA A 190 -4.84 13.48 -17.30
N PRO A 191 -4.29 14.19 -18.28
CA PRO A 191 -4.91 15.41 -18.76
C PRO A 191 -6.37 15.07 -19.06
N ALA A 192 -7.33 15.85 -18.52
CA ALA A 192 -8.78 15.66 -18.65
C ALA A 192 -9.12 14.70 -19.80
N THR A 193 -9.32 13.42 -19.47
CA THR A 193 -9.23 12.38 -20.48
C THR A 193 -10.41 12.51 -21.41
N LYS A 194 -10.12 12.85 -22.66
CA LYS A 194 -11.14 12.83 -23.69
C LYS A 194 -11.48 11.36 -23.93
N PRO A 195 -12.75 10.96 -23.78
CA PRO A 195 -13.15 9.58 -24.01
C PRO A 195 -12.84 9.20 -25.45
N ALA A 196 -12.44 7.95 -25.68
CA ALA A 196 -12.00 7.48 -26.98
C ALA A 196 -12.69 6.17 -27.38
N ILE A 197 -12.72 5.87 -28.68
CA ILE A 197 -13.20 4.60 -29.20
C ILE A 197 -12.13 3.94 -30.05
N VAL A 198 -12.19 2.62 -30.16
CA VAL A 198 -11.38 1.87 -31.12
C VAL A 198 -12.23 1.52 -32.33
N ALA A 199 -11.69 1.74 -33.53
CA ALA A 199 -12.33 1.36 -34.78
C ALA A 199 -11.37 0.55 -35.67
N LEU A 200 -11.92 -0.40 -36.42
CA LEU A 200 -11.18 -1.07 -37.50
C LEU A 200 -10.86 -0.04 -38.60
N ILE A 201 -9.67 -0.08 -39.16
CA ILE A 201 -9.29 0.72 -40.33
C ILE A 201 -9.35 -0.20 -41.55
N GLU A 202 -10.34 0.04 -42.42
CA GLU A 202 -10.56 -0.71 -43.64
C GLU A 202 -10.43 0.26 -44.83
N ASN A 203 -9.53 -0.04 -45.77
CA ASN A 203 -9.25 0.81 -46.94
C ASN A 203 -8.90 2.27 -46.57
N GLY A 204 -8.19 2.46 -45.44
CA GLY A 204 -7.81 3.77 -44.93
C GLY A 204 -8.94 4.56 -44.25
N GLN A 205 -10.14 3.98 -44.15
CA GLN A 205 -11.30 4.60 -43.51
C GLN A 205 -11.64 3.92 -42.18
N PRO A 206 -12.07 4.67 -41.16
CA PRO A 206 -12.54 4.09 -39.91
C PRO A 206 -13.90 3.40 -40.09
N LYS A 207 -14.00 2.19 -39.57
CA LYS A 207 -15.20 1.36 -39.49
C LYS A 207 -15.49 1.05 -38.01
N PRO A 208 -16.05 2.01 -37.26
CA PRO A 208 -16.48 1.77 -35.89
C PRO A 208 -17.63 0.76 -35.86
N SER A 209 -17.80 0.05 -34.73
CA SER A 209 -18.95 -0.84 -34.54
C SER A 209 -20.26 -0.05 -34.40
N GLU A 210 -21.41 -0.70 -34.56
CA GLU A 210 -22.73 -0.05 -34.34
C GLU A 210 -22.89 0.49 -32.91
N LYS A 211 -22.20 -0.12 -31.94
CA LYS A 211 -22.11 0.32 -30.55
C LYS A 211 -20.64 0.28 -30.12
N PRO A 212 -19.86 1.33 -30.41
CA PRO A 212 -18.46 1.37 -30.03
C PRO A 212 -18.31 1.31 -28.51
N LYS A 213 -17.36 0.52 -28.02
CA LYS A 213 -16.94 0.61 -26.63
C LYS A 213 -16.26 1.96 -26.44
N VAL A 214 -16.82 2.78 -25.57
CA VAL A 214 -16.21 4.04 -25.17
C VAL A 214 -15.25 3.76 -24.02
N HIS A 215 -14.00 4.15 -24.23
CA HIS A 215 -12.92 4.09 -23.26
C HIS A 215 -12.81 5.44 -22.55
N ILE A 216 -12.42 5.40 -21.28
CA ILE A 216 -12.29 6.60 -20.45
C ILE A 216 -11.18 7.55 -20.93
N SER A 217 -10.19 7.03 -21.67
CA SER A 217 -9.04 7.78 -22.21
C SER A 217 -8.52 7.22 -23.54
N GLU A 218 -7.67 8.00 -24.21
CA GLU A 218 -6.89 7.57 -25.39
C GLU A 218 -5.98 6.39 -25.08
N GLU A 219 -5.32 6.40 -23.92
CA GLU A 219 -4.46 5.31 -23.45
C GLU A 219 -5.25 4.01 -23.29
N SER A 220 -6.39 4.05 -22.59
CA SER A 220 -7.28 2.89 -22.44
C SER A 220 -7.83 2.35 -23.77
N ALA A 221 -7.96 3.21 -24.79
CA ALA A 221 -8.34 2.78 -26.13
C ALA A 221 -7.14 2.22 -26.92
N THR A 222 -5.93 2.74 -26.70
CA THR A 222 -4.68 2.22 -27.27
C THR A 222 -4.42 0.79 -26.80
N ASP A 223 -4.52 0.53 -25.49
CA ASP A 223 -4.36 -0.82 -24.93
C ASP A 223 -5.35 -1.82 -25.56
N GLU A 224 -6.60 -1.39 -25.76
CA GLU A 224 -7.61 -2.22 -26.41
C GLU A 224 -7.31 -2.42 -27.91
N ALA A 225 -6.83 -1.38 -28.61
CA ALA A 225 -6.43 -1.49 -30.01
C ALA A 225 -5.26 -2.47 -30.19
N GLU A 226 -4.28 -2.45 -29.28
CA GLU A 226 -3.17 -3.41 -29.25
C GLU A 226 -3.68 -4.83 -28.99
N ARG A 227 -4.56 -5.00 -27.99
CA ARG A 227 -5.20 -6.29 -27.69
C ARG A 227 -5.97 -6.83 -28.90
N LEU A 228 -6.66 -5.97 -29.64
CA LEU A 228 -7.39 -6.34 -30.86
C LEU A 228 -6.45 -6.66 -32.03
N ALA A 229 -5.36 -5.92 -32.19
CA ALA A 229 -4.35 -6.20 -33.21
C ALA A 229 -3.67 -7.56 -32.99
N VAL A 230 -3.37 -7.93 -31.73
CA VAL A 230 -2.87 -9.25 -31.37
C VAL A 230 -3.91 -10.34 -31.62
N LYS A 231 -5.18 -10.08 -31.27
CA LYS A 231 -6.28 -11.04 -31.46
C LYS A 231 -6.63 -11.25 -32.93
N TYR A 232 -6.45 -10.23 -33.78
CA TYR A 232 -6.81 -10.24 -35.20
C TYR A 232 -5.62 -9.81 -36.08
N PRO A 233 -4.62 -10.70 -36.28
CA PRO A 233 -3.43 -10.39 -37.09
C PRO A 233 -3.79 -9.93 -38.51
N GLY A 234 -3.08 -8.93 -39.01
CA GLY A 234 -3.29 -8.35 -40.34
C GLY A 234 -4.40 -7.30 -40.41
N GLN A 235 -5.16 -7.09 -39.33
CA GLN A 235 -6.10 -5.98 -39.21
C GLN A 235 -5.44 -4.76 -38.55
N LYS A 236 -5.85 -3.56 -38.94
CA LYS A 236 -5.37 -2.30 -38.35
C LYS A 236 -6.48 -1.68 -37.53
N PHE A 237 -6.21 -1.35 -36.28
CA PHE A 237 -7.14 -0.64 -35.41
C PHE A 237 -6.64 0.79 -35.18
N GLY A 238 -7.56 1.75 -35.17
CA GLY A 238 -7.29 3.15 -34.89
C GLY A 238 -8.04 3.61 -33.65
N VAL A 239 -7.42 4.53 -32.90
CA VAL A 239 -8.00 5.18 -31.73
C VAL A 239 -8.56 6.55 -32.13
N PHE A 240 -9.80 6.82 -31.73
CA PHE A 240 -10.50 8.07 -32.03
C PHE A 240 -10.94 8.74 -30.75
N VAL A 241 -10.36 9.92 -30.49
CA VAL A 241 -10.59 10.70 -29.27
C VAL A 241 -11.76 11.66 -29.49
N LEU A 242 -12.72 11.71 -28.55
CA LEU A 242 -13.84 12.64 -28.59
C LEU A 242 -13.34 14.08 -28.46
N ALA A 243 -13.38 14.83 -29.56
CA ALA A 243 -12.92 16.21 -29.58
C ALA A 243 -13.92 17.16 -28.89
N ASP A 244 -15.14 17.24 -29.43
CA ASP A 244 -16.27 18.04 -28.94
C ASP A 244 -17.58 17.30 -29.27
N SER A 245 -18.65 17.56 -28.53
CA SER A 245 -20.00 17.07 -28.85
C SER A 245 -20.93 18.26 -29.15
N ARG A 246 -21.83 18.09 -30.11
CA ARG A 246 -22.83 19.10 -30.49
C ARG A 246 -24.20 18.48 -30.50
N ILE A 247 -25.15 19.13 -29.84
CA ILE A 247 -26.57 18.81 -29.91
C ILE A 247 -27.18 19.68 -31.02
N ALA A 248 -27.98 19.09 -31.90
CA ALA A 248 -28.46 19.72 -33.13
C ALA A 248 -29.48 20.86 -32.93
N ASP A 249 -29.86 21.21 -31.69
CA ASP A 249 -30.88 22.24 -31.42
C ASP A 249 -30.38 23.69 -31.54
N VAL A 250 -29.09 23.92 -31.79
CA VAL A 250 -28.57 25.27 -32.13
C VAL A 250 -27.62 25.18 -33.33
N VAL A 251 -28.17 24.80 -34.49
CA VAL A 251 -27.55 25.12 -35.79
C VAL A 251 -28.11 26.47 -36.24
N ILE A 252 -27.56 27.58 -35.72
CA ILE A 252 -27.68 28.84 -36.47
C ILE A 252 -26.81 28.65 -37.71
N ARG A 253 -27.47 28.33 -38.83
CA ARG A 253 -26.90 28.51 -40.15
C ARG A 253 -26.46 29.97 -40.23
N ARG A 254 -25.15 30.24 -40.22
CA ARG A 254 -24.67 31.47 -40.86
C ARG A 254 -24.95 31.28 -42.35
N ALA A 255 -26.09 31.80 -42.78
CA ALA A 255 -26.43 31.94 -44.18
C ALA A 255 -25.62 33.12 -44.74
N ALA A 256 -25.04 32.86 -45.92
CA ALA A 256 -24.34 33.75 -46.85
C ALA A 256 -23.03 34.38 -46.35
#